data_AF-A0A6G0LDV8-F1
#
_entry.id   AF-A0A6G0LDV8-F1
#
_cell.length_a   1.000
_cell.length_b   1.000
_cell.length_c   1.000
_cell.angle_alpha   90.00
_cell.angle_beta   90.00
_cell.angle_gamma   90.00
#
_symmetry.space_group_name_H-M   'P 1'
#
loop_
_entity.id
_entity.type
_entity.pdbx_description
1 polymer ?
#
loop_
_entity_poly.entity_id
_entity_poly.type
_entity_poly.pdbx_seq_one_letter_code
_entity_poly.pdbx_strand_id
1 'polypeptide(L)' 'MYEKIPALVVVVVCGFLGCYVTYTSGKTLYAPTDSDTSFPYCDSEYENEVYYNYTAVHNA' A
#
# COMPACT_ATOMS: atom_id res chain seq x y z
N MET A 1 -27.46 -14.97 25.57
CA MET A 1 -27.05 -14.49 24.22
C MET A 1 -26.79 -12.98 24.16
N TYR A 2 -27.22 -12.16 25.15
CA TYR A 2 -27.00 -10.71 25.18
C TYR A 2 -25.52 -10.28 25.35
N GLU A 3 -24.74 -10.99 26.16
CA GLU A 3 -23.33 -10.67 26.44
C GLU A 3 -22.38 -10.96 25.26
N LYS A 4 -22.79 -11.85 24.34
CA LYS A 4 -21.92 -12.34 23.24
C LYS A 4 -22.05 -11.49 21.97
N ILE A 5 -23.19 -10.82 21.81
CA ILE A 5 -23.48 -9.89 20.71
C ILE A 5 -22.50 -8.70 20.67
N PRO A 6 -22.20 -7.98 21.78
CA PRO A 6 -21.26 -6.86 21.73
C PRO A 6 -19.85 -7.31 21.36
N ALA A 7 -19.43 -8.51 21.79
CA ALA A 7 -18.13 -9.07 21.41
C ALA A 7 -18.04 -9.32 19.90
N LEU A 8 -19.08 -9.90 19.29
CA LEU A 8 -19.12 -10.07 17.84
C LEU A 8 -19.11 -8.72 17.11
N VAL A 9 -19.86 -7.73 17.59
CA VAL A 9 -19.87 -6.39 16.99
C VAL A 9 -18.47 -5.77 17.01
N VAL A 10 -17.76 -5.85 18.13
CA VAL A 10 -16.39 -5.33 18.25
C VAL A 10 -15.45 -6.03 17.27
N VAL A 11 -15.48 -7.36 17.18
CA VAL A 11 -14.63 -8.12 16.25
C VAL A 11 -14.89 -7.72 14.81
N VAL A 12 -16.16 -7.59 14.42
CA VAL A 12 -16.56 -7.18 13.07
C VAL A 12 -16.07 -5.76 12.77
N VAL A 13 -16.32 -4.81 13.68
CA VAL A 13 -15.91 -3.41 13.51
C VAL A 13 -14.38 -3.29 13.44
N CYS A 14 -13.64 -3.92 14.35
CA CYS A 14 -12.18 -3.94 14.33
C CYS A 14 -11.61 -4.61 13.07
N GLY A 15 -12.26 -5.67 12.58
CA GLY A 15 -11.86 -6.34 11.35
C GLY A 15 -11.98 -5.43 10.12
N PHE A 16 -13.12 -4.76 9.96
CA PHE A 16 -13.32 -3.82 8.85
C PHE A 16 -12.39 -2.60 8.93
N LEU A 17 -12.22 -2.02 10.12
CA LEU A 17 -11.29 -0.91 10.35
C LEU A 17 -9.84 -1.32 10.08
N GLY A 18 -9.44 -2.53 10.51
CA GLY A 18 -8.11 -3.08 10.25
C GLY A 18 -7.85 -3.21 8.76
N CYS A 19 -8.77 -3.85 8.01
CA CYS A 19 -8.68 -3.95 6.56
C CYS A 19 -8.58 -2.58 5.88
N TYR A 20 -9.38 -1.60 6.32
CA TYR A 20 -9.35 -0.24 5.78
C TYR A 20 -7.98 0.43 6.01
N VAL A 21 -7.45 0.38 7.23
CA VAL A 21 -6.15 0.96 7.57
C VAL A 21 -5.04 0.26 6.79
N THR A 22 -5.03 -1.08 6.75
CA THR A 22 -4.05 -1.84 5.98
C THR A 22 -4.08 -1.48 4.49
N TYR A 23 -5.27 -1.34 3.91
CA TYR A 23 -5.42 -0.93 2.51
C TYR A 23 -4.92 0.50 2.26
N THR A 24 -5.36 1.46 3.08
CA THR A 24 -4.93 2.86 2.95
C THR A 24 -3.43 3.00 3.13
N SER A 25 -2.86 2.40 4.18
CA SER A 25 -1.42 2.42 4.42
C SER A 25 -0.65 1.72 3.29
N GLY A 26 -1.14 0.59 2.80
CA GLY A 26 -0.54 -0.12 1.67
C GLY A 26 -0.55 0.72 0.39
N LYS A 27 -1.69 1.36 0.09
CA LYS A 27 -1.82 2.28 -1.06
C LYS A 27 -0.86 3.46 -0.93
N THR A 28 -0.73 4.07 0.24
CA THR A 28 0.20 5.19 0.47
C THR A 28 1.67 4.76 0.35
N LEU A 29 2.04 3.56 0.81
CA LEU A 29 3.43 3.13 0.87
C LEU A 29 3.95 2.47 -0.42
N TYR A 30 3.10 1.74 -1.14
CA TYR A 30 3.53 0.90 -2.27
C TYR A 30 2.95 1.34 -3.63
N ALA A 31 1.87 2.11 -3.65
CA ALA A 31 1.23 2.55 -4.89
C ALA A 31 0.57 3.93 -4.71
N PRO A 32 1.35 4.98 -4.37
CA PRO A 32 0.81 6.33 -4.27
C PRO A 32 0.18 6.69 -5.62
N THR A 33 -1.13 6.98 -5.61
CA THR A 33 -1.87 7.37 -6.83
C THR A 33 -1.54 8.81 -7.22
N ASP A 34 -1.13 9.62 -6.26
CA ASP A 34 -0.52 10.91 -6.47
C ASP A 34 1.00 10.68 -6.55
N SER A 35 1.49 10.48 -7.77
CA SER A 35 2.90 10.28 -8.10
C SER A 35 3.69 11.59 -8.01
N ASP A 36 3.66 12.26 -6.86
CA ASP A 36 4.62 13.30 -6.49
C ASP A 36 5.74 12.68 -5.65
N THR A 37 6.24 11.52 -6.06
CA THR A 37 7.47 10.96 -5.50
C THR A 37 8.64 11.79 -6.02
N SER A 38 8.83 12.99 -5.44
CA SER A 38 10.08 13.72 -5.58
C SER A 38 11.13 12.84 -4.93
N PHE A 39 11.93 12.15 -5.74
CA PHE A 39 13.14 11.49 -5.26
C PHE A 39 14.17 12.60 -5.05
N PRO A 40 14.37 13.12 -3.82
CA PRO A 40 15.13 14.36 -3.63
C PRO A 40 16.62 14.19 -3.91
N TYR A 41 17.06 12.95 -4.15
CA TYR A 41 18.42 12.56 -4.49
C TYR A 41 18.54 12.00 -5.91
N CYS A 42 17.44 11.85 -6.65
CA CYS A 42 17.47 11.45 -8.05
C CYS A 42 17.51 12.73 -8.89
N ASP A 43 18.48 12.84 -9.78
CA ASP A 43 18.47 13.89 -10.79
C ASP A 43 17.19 13.76 -11.63
N SER A 44 16.57 14.87 -12.03
CA SER A 44 15.28 14.87 -12.75
C SER A 44 15.30 14.05 -14.04
N GLU A 45 16.49 13.83 -14.60
CA GLU A 45 16.73 12.98 -15.78
C GLU A 45 16.46 11.49 -15.51
N TYR A 46 16.69 11.02 -14.27
CA TYR A 46 16.61 9.60 -13.90
C TYR A 46 15.35 9.23 -13.12
N GLU A 47 14.45 10.18 -12.88
CA GLU A 47 13.21 9.98 -12.12
C GLU A 47 12.30 8.89 -12.73
N ASN A 48 12.36 8.72 -14.06
CA ASN A 48 11.53 7.77 -14.80
C ASN A 48 12.34 6.61 -15.41
N GLU A 49 13.64 6.49 -15.09
CA GLU A 49 14.49 5.42 -15.63
C GLU A 49 14.54 4.23 -14.67
N VAL A 50 14.17 3.05 -15.18
CA VAL A 50 14.19 1.80 -14.40
C VAL A 50 15.64 1.31 -14.30
N TYR A 51 16.28 1.51 -13.16
CA TYR A 51 17.68 1.11 -12.90
C TYR A 51 17.96 -0.38 -13.20
N TYR A 52 16.97 -1.25 -12.99
CA TYR A 52 17.10 -2.68 -13.31
C TYR A 52 15.74 -3.29 -13.69
N ASN A 53 15.60 -3.69 -14.96
CA ASN A 53 14.40 -4.35 -15.45
C ASN A 53 14.57 -5.88 -15.38
N TYR A 54 14.11 -6.49 -14.28
CA TYR A 54 14.17 -7.95 -14.10
C TYR A 54 13.46 -8.70 -15.23
N THR A 55 12.34 -8.19 -15.73
CA THR A 55 11.56 -8.85 -16.78
C THR A 55 12.34 -8.94 -18.10
N ALA A 56 13.03 -7.85 -18.48
CA ALA A 56 13.84 -7.80 -19.69
C ALA A 56 15.09 -8.70 -19.61
N VAL A 57 15.66 -8.86 -18.41
CA VAL A 57 16.90 -9.65 -18.21
C VAL A 57 16.62 -11.14 -18.03
N HIS A 58 15.48 -11.52 -17.46
CA HIS A 58 15.22 -12.90 -17.02
C HIS A 58 14.06 -13.61 -17.74
N ASN A 59 13.34 -12.94 -18.63
CA ASN A 59 12.27 -13.55 -19.44
C ASN A 59 12.48 -13.33 -20.96
N ALA A 60 13.73 -13.16 -21.42
CA ALA A 60 14.07 -13.03 -22.84
C ALA A 60 14.13 -14.39 -23.54
#